data_AF-A0A0S6X340-F1
#
_entry.id   AF-A0A0S6X340-F1
#
_cell.length_a   1.000
_cell.length_b   1.000
_cell.length_c   1.000
_cell.angle_alpha   90.00
_cell.angle_beta   90.00
_cell.angle_gamma   90.00
#
_symmetry.space_group_name_H-M   'P 1'
#
loop_
_entity.id
_entity.type
_entity.pdbx_description
1 polymer ?
#
loop_
_entity_poly.entity_id
_entity_poly.type
_entity_poly.pdbx_seq_one_letter_code
_entity_poly.pdbx_strand_id
1 'polypeptide(L)'
;MATLALSPHPTQDRLITAVLNQWQIEGSSGISARRLAARADVPVSSIYHHFDSLEELQVCAQQRARHEAENWCAALLEAIGDFPACPEAFGGFFAHVIDAWCEAQRHLAFAWRECDSVPDTEHLIHGEAQAWQRLWYEFWREACAHFQVAHGHVITKRIFDTESMFHLMRWHRAIDQAALGELARTLGSWLAGTPPPPTPWRDHTRALALKTMPALPERDETARRIVVAAQQVLAEGGSPHLTHRRVARRAELTLGTVSHKFPTKSELLGAAFEGAYSVMVDKLDPRSFSSADLDAVIHAIADSISSATRERARNELFLAVARDPALSHFGRQLRYLRGRTGRGLLQSLVGSQRTITATEGALFSDFSLGQIRRHALFPSYDICGQIRAEFVELLALFERPSPDA
;
A
#
# COMPACT_ATOMS: atom_id res chain seq x y z
N MET A 1 38.40 -14.68 11.89
CA MET A 1 37.30 -15.53 11.39
C MET A 1 36.73 -16.33 12.55
N ALA A 2 35.91 -15.70 13.38
CA ALA A 2 35.14 -16.39 14.40
C ALA A 2 33.70 -16.48 13.89
N THR A 3 33.30 -17.70 13.54
CA THR A 3 31.95 -18.09 13.16
C THR A 3 31.02 -17.76 14.33
N LEU A 4 30.17 -16.75 14.16
CA LEU A 4 29.04 -16.48 15.06
C LEU A 4 28.13 -17.70 15.02
N ALA A 5 28.22 -18.54 16.05
CA ALA A 5 27.29 -19.62 16.29
C ALA A 5 25.89 -19.00 16.45
N LEU A 6 25.01 -19.28 15.49
CA LEU A 6 23.57 -19.06 15.61
C LEU A 6 23.11 -19.81 16.86
N SER A 7 22.65 -19.09 17.88
CA SER A 7 21.85 -19.68 18.95
C SER A 7 20.70 -20.47 18.31
N PRO A 8 20.48 -21.76 18.65
CA PRO A 8 19.44 -22.53 17.99
C PRO A 8 18.08 -22.04 18.47
N HIS A 9 17.42 -21.21 17.64
CA HIS A 9 16.02 -20.91 17.82
C HIS A 9 15.22 -22.23 17.87
N PRO A 10 14.27 -22.38 18.81
CA PRO A 10 13.33 -23.49 18.82
C PRO A 10 12.75 -23.75 17.42
N THR A 11 12.43 -25.01 17.10
CA THR A 11 11.86 -25.39 15.79
C THR A 11 10.60 -24.57 15.44
N GLN A 12 9.78 -24.24 16.43
CA GLN A 12 8.62 -23.36 16.28
C GLN A 12 9.00 -21.97 15.75
N ASP A 13 10.01 -21.33 16.35
CA ASP A 13 10.51 -20.01 15.96
C ASP A 13 11.09 -20.01 14.54
N ARG A 14 11.80 -21.07 14.16
CA ARG A 14 12.32 -21.23 12.78
C ARG A 14 11.19 -21.32 11.76
N LEU A 15 10.11 -22.04 12.08
CA LEU A 15 8.93 -22.15 11.22
C LEU A 15 8.19 -20.81 11.09
N ILE A 16 7.98 -20.09 12.19
CA ILE A 16 7.37 -18.75 12.17
C ILE A 16 8.24 -17.77 11.36
N THR A 17 9.55 -17.78 11.58
CA THR A 17 10.51 -16.95 10.82
C THR A 17 10.47 -17.27 9.32
N ALA A 18 10.30 -18.55 8.95
CA ALA A 18 10.16 -18.96 7.56
C ALA A 18 8.88 -18.40 6.92
N VAL A 19 7.78 -18.26 7.66
CA VAL A 19 6.54 -17.62 7.19
C VAL A 19 6.77 -16.12 6.95
N LEU A 20 7.35 -15.41 7.92
CA LEU A 20 7.64 -13.97 7.80
C LEU A 20 8.52 -13.67 6.58
N ASN A 21 9.58 -14.46 6.38
CA ASN A 21 10.45 -14.36 5.22
C ASN A 21 9.72 -14.68 3.91
N GLN A 22 8.81 -15.67 3.92
CA GLN A 22 8.00 -16.01 2.76
C GLN A 22 7.07 -14.87 2.34
N TRP A 23 6.41 -14.22 3.30
CA TRP A 23 5.57 -13.05 3.04
C TRP A 23 6.36 -11.88 2.44
N GLN A 24 7.56 -11.64 2.92
CA GLN A 24 8.42 -10.60 2.36
C GLN A 24 8.90 -10.91 0.94
N ILE A 25 9.20 -12.17 0.60
CA ILE A 25 9.87 -12.50 -0.68
C ILE A 25 8.86 -12.91 -1.77
N GLU A 26 7.83 -13.67 -1.43
CA GLU A 26 6.93 -14.31 -2.40
C GLU A 26 5.43 -14.07 -2.13
N GLY A 27 5.07 -13.61 -0.93
CA GLY A 27 3.67 -13.44 -0.49
C GLY A 27 2.98 -14.75 -0.09
N SER A 28 1.73 -14.65 0.37
CA SER A 28 0.97 -15.77 0.93
C SER A 28 0.58 -16.82 -0.11
N SER A 29 0.33 -16.42 -1.35
CA SER A 29 -0.12 -17.35 -2.41
C SER A 29 0.94 -18.42 -2.77
N GLY A 30 2.18 -18.25 -2.33
CA GLY A 30 3.26 -19.24 -2.51
C GLY A 30 3.47 -20.19 -1.33
N ILE A 31 2.72 -20.04 -0.23
CA ILE A 31 2.91 -20.83 0.98
C ILE A 31 2.53 -22.30 0.75
N SER A 32 3.42 -23.19 1.18
CA SER A 32 3.14 -24.63 1.29
C SER A 32 3.99 -25.24 2.40
N ALA A 33 3.48 -26.29 3.05
CA ALA A 33 4.17 -26.97 4.14
C ALA A 33 5.58 -27.43 3.72
N ARG A 34 5.75 -27.97 2.50
CA ARG A 34 7.05 -28.37 1.97
C ARG A 34 8.02 -27.20 1.85
N ARG A 35 7.57 -26.08 1.30
CA ARG A 35 8.42 -24.90 1.09
C ARG A 35 8.82 -24.24 2.40
N LEU A 36 7.89 -24.12 3.35
CA LEU A 36 8.17 -23.57 4.68
C LEU A 36 9.13 -24.46 5.46
N ALA A 37 8.89 -25.77 5.49
CA ALA A 37 9.77 -26.73 6.18
C ALA A 37 11.19 -26.71 5.59
N ALA A 38 11.32 -26.68 4.26
CA ALA A 38 12.61 -26.54 3.59
C ALA A 38 13.32 -25.22 3.96
N ARG A 39 12.60 -24.09 4.05
CA ARG A 39 13.16 -22.80 4.46
C ARG A 39 13.58 -22.76 5.93
N ALA A 40 12.83 -23.43 6.80
CA ALA A 40 13.13 -23.52 8.22
C ALA A 40 14.21 -24.58 8.54
N ASP A 41 14.67 -25.32 7.54
CA ASP A 41 15.59 -26.45 7.66
C ASP A 41 15.08 -27.50 8.67
N VAL A 42 13.83 -27.97 8.42
CA VAL A 42 13.15 -28.98 9.23
C VAL A 42 12.34 -29.94 8.36
N PRO A 43 12.06 -31.16 8.86
CA PRO A 43 11.09 -32.05 8.23
C PRO A 43 9.69 -31.43 8.15
N VAL A 44 8.92 -31.77 7.12
CA VAL A 44 7.51 -31.32 6.99
C VAL A 44 6.65 -31.76 8.19
N SER A 45 6.94 -32.93 8.77
CA SER A 45 6.26 -33.43 9.97
C SER A 45 6.44 -32.52 11.18
N SER A 46 7.50 -31.72 11.24
CA SER A 46 7.71 -30.76 12.33
C SER A 46 6.65 -29.66 12.36
N ILE A 47 6.06 -29.29 11.21
CA ILE A 47 4.93 -28.34 11.20
C ILE A 47 3.77 -28.92 11.99
N TYR A 48 3.33 -30.12 11.64
CA TYR A 48 2.18 -30.77 12.27
C TYR A 48 2.45 -31.31 13.69
N HIS A 49 3.71 -31.31 14.12
CA HIS A 49 4.08 -31.58 15.50
C HIS A 49 3.95 -30.34 16.41
N HIS A 50 4.10 -29.14 15.84
CA HIS A 50 4.09 -27.89 16.60
C HIS A 50 2.84 -27.05 16.38
N PHE A 51 2.10 -27.29 15.30
CA PHE A 51 0.90 -26.58 14.89
C PHE A 51 -0.12 -27.58 14.36
N ASP A 52 -1.38 -27.42 14.71
CA ASP A 52 -2.52 -28.19 14.23
C ASP A 52 -2.68 -28.08 12.71
N SER A 53 -2.30 -26.94 12.13
CA SER A 53 -2.40 -26.71 10.69
C SER A 53 -1.41 -25.69 10.14
N LEU A 54 -1.32 -25.63 8.81
CA LEU A 54 -0.59 -24.58 8.10
C LEU A 54 -1.23 -23.20 8.27
N GLU A 55 -2.56 -23.15 8.47
CA GLU A 55 -3.28 -21.92 8.77
C GLU A 55 -2.94 -21.42 10.17
N GLU A 56 -2.93 -22.31 11.17
CA GLU A 56 -2.53 -21.95 12.53
C GLU A 56 -1.09 -21.44 12.59
N LEU A 57 -0.14 -22.09 11.90
CA LEU A 57 1.23 -21.58 11.77
C LEU A 57 1.27 -20.13 11.21
N GLN A 58 0.42 -19.81 10.22
CA GLN A 58 0.33 -18.46 9.68
C GLN A 58 -0.29 -17.47 10.68
N VAL A 59 -1.30 -17.88 11.44
CA VAL A 59 -1.90 -17.06 12.51
C VAL A 59 -0.87 -16.76 13.60
N CYS A 60 -0.12 -17.77 14.06
CA CYS A 60 0.96 -17.56 15.02
C CYS A 60 2.03 -16.60 14.48
N ALA A 61 2.34 -16.67 13.18
CA ALA A 61 3.27 -15.74 12.54
C ALA A 61 2.69 -14.30 12.47
N GLN A 62 1.39 -14.13 12.20
CA GLN A 62 0.73 -12.82 12.26
C GLN A 62 0.77 -12.24 13.68
N GLN A 63 0.45 -13.05 14.69
CA GLN A 63 0.49 -12.64 16.10
C GLN A 63 1.90 -12.24 16.54
N ARG A 64 2.91 -13.02 16.11
CA ARG A 64 4.30 -12.70 16.38
C ARG A 64 4.71 -11.37 15.75
N ALA A 65 4.39 -11.17 14.47
CA ALA A 65 4.70 -9.93 13.76
C ALA A 65 3.98 -8.72 14.38
N ARG A 66 2.71 -8.89 14.77
CA ARG A 66 1.93 -7.84 15.41
C ARG A 66 2.51 -7.48 16.78
N HIS A 67 2.87 -8.46 17.59
CA HIS A 67 3.50 -8.21 18.89
C HIS A 67 4.84 -7.46 18.76
N GLU A 68 5.66 -7.82 17.76
CA GLU A 68 6.89 -7.08 17.47
C GLU A 68 6.61 -5.64 17.01
N ALA A 69 5.56 -5.42 16.21
CA ALA A 69 5.13 -4.08 15.81
C ALA A 69 4.55 -3.28 16.98
N GLU A 70 3.79 -3.89 17.89
CA GLU A 70 3.28 -3.26 19.11
C GLU A 70 4.44 -2.74 19.98
N ASN A 71 5.47 -3.58 20.20
CA ASN A 71 6.65 -3.19 20.95
C ASN A 71 7.42 -2.05 20.27
N TRP A 72 7.54 -2.09 18.93
CA TRP A 72 8.18 -1.02 18.16
C TRP A 72 7.40 0.30 18.22
N CYS A 73 6.07 0.25 18.08
CA CYS A 73 5.19 1.41 18.24
C CYS A 73 5.25 1.99 19.65
N ALA A 74 5.24 1.14 20.68
CA ALA A 74 5.37 1.56 22.07
C ALA A 74 6.70 2.30 22.33
N ALA A 75 7.82 1.76 21.83
CA ALA A 75 9.13 2.40 21.95
C ALA A 75 9.18 3.76 21.21
N LEU A 76 8.51 3.89 20.05
CA LEU A 76 8.39 5.18 19.37
C LEU A 76 7.55 6.18 20.17
N LEU A 77 6.42 5.75 20.75
CA LEU A 77 5.56 6.61 21.56
C LEU A 77 6.23 7.03 22.88
N GLU A 78 7.13 6.21 23.43
CA GLU A 78 8.00 6.60 24.53
C GLU A 78 9.01 7.67 24.06
N ALA A 79 9.68 7.42 22.94
CA ALA A 79 10.71 8.32 22.40
C ALA A 79 10.17 9.70 21.98
N ILE A 80 8.92 9.80 21.51
CA ILE A 80 8.35 11.12 21.18
C ILE A 80 8.21 12.04 22.40
N GLY A 81 8.28 11.52 23.63
CA GLY A 81 8.31 12.36 24.84
C GLY A 81 9.44 13.39 24.86
N ASP A 82 10.55 13.11 24.17
CA ASP A 82 11.70 14.00 24.05
C ASP A 82 11.61 14.95 22.83
N PHE A 83 10.54 14.85 22.02
CA PHE A 83 10.38 15.63 20.78
C PHE A 83 9.58 16.92 21.03
N PRO A 84 9.66 17.92 20.12
CA PRO A 84 8.80 19.10 20.21
C PRO A 84 7.32 18.74 20.06
N ALA A 85 6.52 19.05 21.08
CA ALA A 85 5.08 18.84 21.09
C ALA A 85 4.31 19.95 20.33
N CYS A 86 4.64 20.17 19.06
CA CYS A 86 4.02 21.19 18.22
C CYS A 86 3.65 20.66 16.82
N PRO A 87 2.65 21.24 16.13
CA PRO A 87 2.19 20.75 14.83
C PRO A 87 3.29 20.71 13.75
N GLU A 88 4.24 21.63 13.80
CA GLU A 88 5.32 21.76 12.80
C GLU A 88 6.27 20.56 12.81
N ALA A 89 6.44 19.92 13.97
CA ALA A 89 7.30 18.74 14.13
C ALA A 89 6.65 17.46 13.57
N PHE A 90 5.31 17.43 13.45
CA PHE A 90 4.56 16.24 13.05
C PHE A 90 5.00 15.67 11.70
N GLY A 91 5.20 16.52 10.69
CA GLY A 91 5.59 16.07 9.36
C GLY A 91 6.93 15.33 9.34
N GLY A 92 7.90 15.78 10.15
CA GLY A 92 9.19 15.09 10.31
C GLY A 92 9.03 13.72 10.95
N PHE A 93 8.24 13.64 12.02
CA PHE A 93 7.92 12.39 12.70
C PHE A 93 7.19 11.40 11.77
N PHE A 94 6.17 11.86 11.05
CA PHE A 94 5.40 11.03 10.12
C PHE A 94 6.29 10.40 9.03
N ALA A 95 7.19 11.19 8.44
CA ALA A 95 8.18 10.67 7.49
C ALA A 95 9.12 9.64 8.13
N HIS A 96 9.60 9.90 9.35
CA HIS A 96 10.47 8.98 10.08
C HIS A 96 9.79 7.62 10.32
N VAL A 97 8.55 7.62 10.78
CA VAL A 97 7.78 6.38 11.04
C VAL A 97 7.63 5.56 9.76
N ILE A 98 7.23 6.20 8.64
CA ILE A 98 7.08 5.49 7.36
C ILE A 98 8.40 4.91 6.87
N ASP A 99 9.46 5.71 6.90
CA ASP A 99 10.78 5.29 6.43
C ASP A 99 11.31 4.12 7.27
N ALA A 100 11.27 4.23 8.59
CA ALA A 100 11.69 3.17 9.51
C ALA A 100 10.82 1.91 9.38
N TRP A 101 9.51 2.06 9.20
CA TRP A 101 8.59 0.94 8.99
C TRP A 101 8.92 0.15 7.71
N CYS A 102 9.20 0.85 6.62
CA CYS A 102 9.45 0.23 5.31
C CYS A 102 10.88 -0.26 5.11
N GLU A 103 11.84 0.28 5.89
CA GLU A 103 13.26 -0.05 5.80
C GLU A 103 13.70 -0.99 6.92
N ALA A 104 13.58 -0.57 8.19
CA ALA A 104 14.04 -1.34 9.34
C ALA A 104 13.03 -2.44 9.73
N GLN A 105 11.73 -2.15 9.67
CA GLN A 105 10.66 -3.11 10.01
C GLN A 105 10.01 -3.73 8.77
N ARG A 106 10.75 -3.83 7.65
CA ARG A 106 10.22 -4.24 6.34
C ARG A 106 9.47 -5.58 6.39
N HIS A 107 9.96 -6.54 7.15
CA HIS A 107 9.33 -7.86 7.30
C HIS A 107 7.96 -7.76 7.99
N LEU A 108 7.83 -6.92 9.02
CA LEU A 108 6.55 -6.61 9.69
C LEU A 108 5.61 -5.85 8.75
N ALA A 109 6.15 -4.91 7.97
CA ALA A 109 5.39 -4.20 6.95
C ALA A 109 4.76 -5.17 5.94
N PHE A 110 5.50 -6.15 5.45
CA PHE A 110 4.93 -7.19 4.58
C PHE A 110 3.94 -8.10 5.31
N ALA A 111 4.20 -8.51 6.56
CA ALA A 111 3.27 -9.32 7.33
C ALA A 111 1.90 -8.63 7.47
N TRP A 112 1.89 -7.32 7.77
CA TRP A 112 0.68 -6.52 7.80
C TRP A 112 -0.03 -6.49 6.43
N ARG A 113 0.70 -6.32 5.32
CA ARG A 113 0.10 -6.32 3.97
C ARG A 113 -0.49 -7.66 3.56
N GLU A 114 0.12 -8.75 4.00
CA GLU A 114 -0.39 -10.08 3.75
C GLU A 114 -1.68 -10.34 4.53
N CYS A 115 -1.76 -9.83 5.76
CA CYS A 115 -2.99 -9.89 6.57
C CYS A 115 -4.15 -9.15 5.89
N ASP A 116 -3.88 -8.01 5.25
CA ASP A 116 -4.86 -7.21 4.52
C ASP A 116 -5.31 -7.83 3.17
N SER A 117 -4.65 -8.89 2.70
CA SER A 117 -4.86 -9.44 1.35
C SER A 117 -5.59 -10.80 1.34
N VAL A 118 -5.93 -11.33 2.52
CA VAL A 118 -6.58 -12.65 2.66
C VAL A 118 -8.08 -12.55 2.34
N PRO A 119 -8.67 -13.52 1.59
CA PRO A 119 -10.11 -13.56 1.36
C PRO A 119 -10.91 -13.73 2.67
N ASP A 120 -12.14 -13.19 2.72
CA ASP A 120 -13.05 -13.27 3.88
C ASP A 120 -13.36 -14.69 4.38
N THR A 121 -13.06 -15.72 3.57
CA THR A 121 -13.29 -17.13 3.89
C THR A 121 -12.29 -17.72 4.89
N GLU A 122 -11.19 -17.04 5.21
CA GLU A 122 -10.18 -17.48 6.20
C GLU A 122 -10.37 -16.72 7.52
N HIS A 123 -11.32 -17.20 8.33
CA HIS A 123 -11.80 -16.50 9.53
C HIS A 123 -10.73 -16.22 10.59
N LEU A 124 -9.70 -17.06 10.72
CA LEU A 124 -8.66 -16.89 11.74
C LEU A 124 -7.73 -15.71 11.44
N ILE A 125 -7.41 -15.48 10.16
CA ILE A 125 -6.54 -14.36 9.75
C ILE A 125 -7.32 -13.04 9.75
N HIS A 126 -8.64 -13.07 9.52
CA HIS A 126 -9.48 -11.86 9.59
C HIS A 126 -9.47 -11.21 10.99
N GLY A 127 -9.39 -12.00 12.06
CA GLY A 127 -9.24 -11.48 13.43
C GLY A 127 -7.94 -10.68 13.61
N GLU A 128 -6.84 -11.14 13.02
CA GLU A 128 -5.56 -10.44 13.06
C GLU A 128 -5.57 -9.16 12.22
N ALA A 129 -6.32 -9.13 11.10
CA ALA A 129 -6.46 -7.92 10.29
C ALA A 129 -7.11 -6.78 11.11
N GLN A 130 -8.15 -7.08 11.89
CA GLN A 130 -8.76 -6.10 12.80
C GLN A 130 -7.77 -5.62 13.88
N ALA A 131 -6.98 -6.52 14.44
CA ALA A 131 -5.98 -6.19 15.45
C ALA A 131 -4.89 -5.26 14.88
N TRP A 132 -4.39 -5.52 13.67
CA TRP A 132 -3.46 -4.64 12.95
C TRP A 132 -4.05 -3.25 12.70
N GLN A 133 -5.31 -3.16 12.27
CA GLN A 133 -5.95 -1.85 12.06
C GLN A 133 -6.11 -1.07 13.36
N ARG A 134 -6.42 -1.77 14.47
CA ARG A 134 -6.51 -1.15 15.79
C ARG A 134 -5.15 -0.63 16.25
N LEU A 135 -4.09 -1.42 16.14
CA LEU A 135 -2.72 -1.00 16.48
C LEU A 135 -2.37 0.35 15.85
N TRP A 136 -2.53 0.46 14.53
CA TRP A 136 -2.18 1.69 13.82
C TRP A 136 -3.11 2.85 14.14
N TYR A 137 -4.40 2.58 14.36
CA TYR A 137 -5.35 3.61 14.76
C TYR A 137 -4.97 4.22 16.13
N GLU A 138 -4.70 3.37 17.12
CA GLU A 138 -4.32 3.79 18.47
C GLU A 138 -2.97 4.54 18.45
N PHE A 139 -1.97 4.00 17.75
CA PHE A 139 -0.66 4.65 17.59
C PHE A 139 -0.78 6.06 17.01
N TRP A 140 -1.52 6.23 15.90
CA TRP A 140 -1.68 7.54 15.28
C TRP A 140 -2.55 8.48 16.11
N ARG A 141 -3.51 7.98 16.88
CA ARG A 141 -4.28 8.80 17.82
C ARG A 141 -3.37 9.41 18.89
N GLU A 142 -2.51 8.61 19.50
CA GLU A 142 -1.57 9.06 20.53
C GLU A 142 -0.49 9.98 19.97
N ALA A 143 0.13 9.62 18.84
CA ALA A 143 1.13 10.47 18.20
C ALA A 143 0.55 11.82 17.77
N CYS A 144 -0.63 11.84 17.12
CA CYS A 144 -1.27 13.10 16.73
C CYS A 144 -1.64 13.96 17.95
N ALA A 145 -2.02 13.35 19.09
CA ALA A 145 -2.29 14.08 20.32
C ALA A 145 -1.02 14.77 20.87
N HIS A 146 0.13 14.09 20.87
CA HIS A 146 1.40 14.68 21.27
C HIS A 146 1.77 15.92 20.44
N PHE A 147 1.63 15.84 19.11
CA PHE A 147 1.95 16.97 18.21
C PHE A 147 0.82 18.00 18.06
N GLN A 148 -0.19 18.00 18.95
CA GLN A 148 -1.31 18.96 18.94
C GLN A 148 -2.14 18.98 17.65
N VAL A 149 -2.15 17.86 16.92
CA VAL A 149 -2.94 17.64 15.69
C VAL A 149 -3.94 16.50 15.87
N ALA A 150 -4.47 16.34 17.10
CA ALA A 150 -5.32 15.21 17.50
C ALA A 150 -6.52 14.96 16.57
N HIS A 151 -7.12 16.02 16.02
CA HIS A 151 -8.23 15.94 15.08
C HIS A 151 -7.86 15.27 13.74
N GLY A 152 -6.58 15.17 13.42
CA GLY A 152 -6.07 14.64 12.15
C GLY A 152 -5.73 13.15 12.14
N HIS A 153 -5.93 12.42 13.25
CA HIS A 153 -5.44 11.04 13.38
C HIS A 153 -6.09 10.06 12.38
N VAL A 154 -7.38 10.23 12.05
CA VAL A 154 -8.06 9.40 11.05
C VAL A 154 -7.45 9.60 9.66
N ILE A 155 -7.35 10.86 9.23
CA ILE A 155 -6.73 11.26 7.95
C ILE A 155 -5.29 10.75 7.89
N THR A 156 -4.52 10.96 8.96
CA THR A 156 -3.13 10.48 9.10
C THR A 156 -3.04 8.98 8.93
N LYS A 157 -3.89 8.20 9.62
CA LYS A 157 -3.87 6.74 9.51
C LYS A 157 -4.21 6.27 8.09
N ARG A 158 -5.16 6.93 7.40
CA ARG A 158 -5.52 6.60 6.01
C ARG A 158 -4.36 6.89 5.04
N ILE A 159 -3.69 8.02 5.22
CA ILE A 159 -2.53 8.40 4.40
C ILE A 159 -1.34 7.48 4.72
N PHE A 160 -1.06 7.18 5.99
CA PHE A 160 -0.01 6.25 6.41
C PHE A 160 -0.19 4.87 5.79
N ASP A 161 -1.43 4.36 5.81
CA ASP A 161 -1.76 3.07 5.22
C ASP A 161 -1.37 3.01 3.75
N THR A 162 -1.70 4.04 2.97
CA THR A 162 -1.36 4.07 1.56
C THR A 162 0.12 4.42 1.30
N GLU A 163 0.65 5.42 1.98
CA GLU A 163 1.99 5.93 1.70
C GLU A 163 3.07 4.93 2.12
N SER A 164 2.89 4.19 3.21
CA SER A 164 3.84 3.14 3.57
C SER A 164 3.86 1.99 2.54
N MET A 165 2.74 1.67 1.90
CA MET A 165 2.72 0.73 0.78
C MET A 165 3.48 1.29 -0.44
N PHE A 166 3.29 2.57 -0.77
CA PHE A 166 4.09 3.22 -1.81
C PHE A 166 5.57 3.26 -1.44
N HIS A 167 5.88 3.48 -0.17
CA HIS A 167 7.26 3.59 0.31
C HIS A 167 8.00 2.26 0.27
N LEU A 168 7.29 1.12 0.42
CA LEU A 168 7.86 -0.22 0.22
C LEU A 168 8.40 -0.46 -1.20
N MET A 169 7.87 0.23 -2.22
CA MET A 169 8.34 0.15 -3.60
C MET A 169 9.58 1.03 -3.80
N ARG A 170 10.75 0.46 -3.56
CA ARG A 170 12.02 1.18 -3.69
C ARG A 170 12.33 1.51 -5.14
N TRP A 171 12.64 2.77 -5.42
CA TRP A 171 13.16 3.18 -6.73
C TRP A 171 14.51 3.87 -6.61
N HIS A 172 14.61 4.91 -5.76
CA HIS A 172 15.87 5.61 -5.52
C HIS A 172 15.90 6.19 -4.09
N ARG A 173 16.57 5.50 -3.17
CA ARG A 173 16.54 5.78 -1.71
C ARG A 173 16.62 7.26 -1.33
N ALA A 174 17.63 7.97 -1.84
CA ALA A 174 17.82 9.39 -1.50
C ALA A 174 16.66 10.29 -1.97
N ILE A 175 16.10 10.00 -3.14
CA ILE A 175 14.97 10.75 -3.70
C ILE A 175 13.70 10.36 -2.96
N ASP A 176 13.49 9.05 -2.75
CA ASP A 176 12.33 8.51 -2.05
C ASP A 176 12.21 9.05 -0.62
N GLN A 177 13.33 9.23 0.09
CA GLN A 177 13.36 9.85 1.42
C GLN A 177 13.04 11.34 1.38
N ALA A 178 13.70 12.09 0.49
CA ALA A 178 13.51 13.53 0.40
C ALA A 178 12.07 13.88 -0.03
N ALA A 179 11.53 13.13 -0.98
CA ALA A 179 10.16 13.26 -1.45
C ALA A 179 9.12 12.82 -0.40
N LEU A 180 9.43 11.82 0.43
CA LEU A 180 8.59 11.46 1.58
C LEU A 180 8.56 12.59 2.61
N GLY A 181 9.72 13.18 2.93
CA GLY A 181 9.82 14.32 3.86
C GLY A 181 9.03 15.55 3.36
N GLU A 182 9.03 15.80 2.05
CA GLU A 182 8.18 16.82 1.43
C GLU A 182 6.69 16.52 1.56
N LEU A 183 6.27 15.29 1.21
CA LEU A 183 4.87 14.85 1.34
C LEU A 183 4.38 14.97 2.80
N ALA A 184 5.21 14.55 3.75
CA ALA A 184 4.88 14.56 5.16
C ALA A 184 4.82 15.99 5.74
N ARG A 185 5.69 16.90 5.30
CA ARG A 185 5.56 18.33 5.65
C ARG A 185 4.29 18.96 5.06
N THR A 186 3.90 18.58 3.84
CA THR A 186 2.60 18.99 3.28
C THR A 186 1.42 18.47 4.12
N LEU A 187 1.48 17.23 4.61
CA LEU A 187 0.48 16.71 5.56
C LEU A 187 0.48 17.51 6.87
N GLY A 188 1.65 17.81 7.43
CA GLY A 188 1.79 18.67 8.61
C GLY A 188 1.10 20.03 8.41
N SER A 189 1.32 20.66 7.25
CA SER A 189 0.64 21.90 6.87
C SER A 189 -0.88 21.78 6.76
N TRP A 190 -1.41 20.66 6.22
CA TRP A 190 -2.85 20.39 6.24
C TRP A 190 -3.41 20.35 7.65
N LEU A 191 -2.76 19.62 8.56
CA LEU A 191 -3.22 19.46 9.93
C LEU A 191 -3.08 20.74 10.77
N ALA A 192 -2.05 21.54 10.49
CA ALA A 192 -1.80 22.82 11.16
C ALA A 192 -2.60 23.99 10.56
N GLY A 193 -3.27 23.81 9.42
CA GLY A 193 -3.97 24.90 8.73
C GLY A 193 -3.02 25.95 8.13
N THR A 194 -1.80 25.56 7.76
CA THR A 194 -0.78 26.45 7.19
C THR A 194 -0.58 26.21 5.69
N PRO A 195 -0.03 27.19 4.94
CA PRO A 195 0.29 26.98 3.53
C PRO A 195 1.27 25.83 3.32
N PRO A 196 1.08 24.99 2.28
CA PRO A 196 1.96 23.86 2.03
C PRO A 196 3.34 24.36 1.56
N PRO A 197 4.44 23.79 2.05
CA PRO A 197 5.77 24.20 1.64
C PRO A 197 6.08 23.73 0.21
N PRO A 198 7.11 24.32 -0.45
CA PRO A 198 7.60 23.84 -1.73
C PRO A 198 8.05 22.38 -1.69
N THR A 199 7.84 21.66 -2.80
CA THR A 199 8.19 20.24 -2.95
C THR A 199 9.06 19.94 -4.19
N PRO A 200 10.26 20.54 -4.29
CA PRO A 200 11.12 20.39 -5.46
C PRO A 200 11.54 18.95 -5.76
N TRP A 201 11.75 18.09 -4.75
CA TRP A 201 12.09 16.68 -4.99
C TRP A 201 10.93 15.93 -5.64
N ARG A 202 9.71 16.13 -5.16
CA ARG A 202 8.51 15.53 -5.75
C ARG A 202 8.23 16.08 -7.15
N ASP A 203 8.34 17.39 -7.35
CA ASP A 203 8.08 18.03 -8.65
C ASP A 203 9.08 17.56 -9.71
N HIS A 204 10.37 17.53 -9.36
CA HIS A 204 11.43 17.01 -10.23
C HIS A 204 11.16 15.54 -10.58
N THR A 205 10.88 14.71 -9.57
CA THR A 205 10.71 13.27 -9.77
C THR A 205 9.46 12.95 -10.56
N ARG A 206 8.37 13.69 -10.34
CA ARG A 206 7.16 13.61 -11.15
C ARG A 206 7.42 13.98 -12.61
N ALA A 207 8.20 15.03 -12.87
CA ALA A 207 8.57 15.40 -14.23
C ALA A 207 9.45 14.32 -14.90
N LEU A 208 10.36 13.70 -14.15
CA LEU A 208 11.15 12.57 -14.63
C LEU A 208 10.29 11.35 -14.92
N ALA A 209 9.38 11.00 -14.01
CA ALA A 209 8.41 9.92 -14.13
C ALA A 209 7.58 10.09 -15.41
N LEU A 210 7.07 11.29 -15.67
CA LEU A 210 6.41 11.64 -16.93
C LEU A 210 7.25 11.39 -18.18
N LYS A 211 8.47 11.92 -18.20
CA LYS A 211 9.38 11.82 -19.36
C LYS A 211 9.76 10.37 -19.69
N THR A 212 9.67 9.50 -18.70
CA THR A 212 10.08 8.10 -18.78
C THR A 212 8.88 7.16 -18.64
N MET A 213 7.67 7.67 -18.88
CA MET A 213 6.50 6.83 -19.02
C MET A 213 6.76 5.81 -20.13
N PRO A 214 6.58 4.50 -19.86
CA PRO A 214 6.68 3.53 -20.93
C PRO A 214 5.61 3.86 -21.96
N ALA A 215 6.00 3.93 -23.24
CA ALA A 215 5.02 3.97 -24.30
C ALA A 215 4.19 2.69 -24.18
N LEU A 216 2.88 2.83 -23.95
CA LEU A 216 1.98 1.68 -23.93
C LEU A 216 2.03 1.08 -25.35
N PRO A 217 2.56 -0.14 -25.51
CA PRO A 217 2.68 -0.73 -26.84
C PRO A 217 1.29 -0.94 -27.43
N GLU A 218 1.13 -0.67 -28.72
CA GLU A 218 -0.08 -1.09 -29.43
C GLU A 218 -0.18 -2.62 -29.39
N ARG A 219 -1.12 -3.12 -28.59
CA ARG A 219 -1.38 -4.56 -28.44
C ARG A 219 -2.43 -4.98 -29.46
N ASP A 220 -2.14 -6.03 -30.22
CA ASP A 220 -3.16 -6.74 -30.99
C ASP A 220 -4.15 -7.45 -30.07
N GLU A 221 -5.26 -7.92 -30.62
CA GLU A 221 -6.36 -8.49 -29.83
C GLU A 221 -5.92 -9.71 -29.00
N THR A 222 -5.00 -10.52 -29.53
CA THR A 222 -4.45 -11.66 -28.80
C THR A 222 -3.62 -11.21 -27.61
N ALA A 223 -2.75 -10.21 -27.77
CA ALA A 223 -1.97 -9.68 -26.66
C ALA A 223 -2.86 -8.99 -25.61
N ARG A 224 -3.94 -8.30 -26.01
CA ARG A 224 -4.93 -7.72 -25.07
C ARG A 224 -5.63 -8.80 -24.24
N ARG A 225 -6.06 -9.90 -24.86
CA ARG A 225 -6.64 -11.06 -24.14
C ARG A 225 -5.66 -11.64 -23.13
N ILE A 226 -4.37 -11.75 -23.49
CA ILE A 226 -3.33 -12.22 -22.57
C ILE A 226 -3.15 -11.27 -21.39
N VAL A 227 -3.13 -9.95 -21.64
CA VAL A 227 -3.02 -8.93 -20.58
C VAL A 227 -4.18 -9.05 -19.59
N VAL A 228 -5.42 -9.09 -20.08
CA VAL A 228 -6.61 -9.22 -19.22
C VAL A 228 -6.56 -10.52 -18.42
N ALA A 229 -6.20 -11.64 -19.05
CA ALA A 229 -6.04 -12.92 -18.37
C ALA A 229 -4.94 -12.88 -17.29
N ALA A 230 -3.81 -12.22 -17.56
CA ALA A 230 -2.72 -12.04 -16.61
C ALA A 230 -3.17 -11.23 -15.39
N GLN A 231 -3.91 -10.12 -15.59
CA GLN A 231 -4.48 -9.33 -14.50
C GLN A 231 -5.43 -10.14 -13.63
N GLN A 232 -6.30 -10.96 -14.24
CA GLN A 232 -7.23 -11.80 -13.48
C GLN A 232 -6.51 -12.92 -12.72
N VAL A 233 -5.48 -13.54 -13.32
CA VAL A 233 -4.67 -14.56 -12.64
C VAL A 233 -3.92 -13.96 -11.44
N LEU A 234 -3.41 -12.73 -11.59
CA LEU A 234 -2.79 -11.98 -10.50
C LEU A 234 -3.81 -11.65 -9.40
N ALA A 235 -5.02 -11.24 -9.77
CA ALA A 235 -6.10 -10.95 -8.83
C ALA A 235 -6.53 -12.15 -7.98
N GLU A 236 -6.45 -13.36 -8.54
CA GLU A 236 -6.91 -14.59 -7.90
C GLU A 236 -5.90 -15.26 -6.97
N GLY A 237 -4.62 -14.92 -7.06
CA GLY A 237 -3.65 -15.42 -6.09
C GLY A 237 -2.22 -15.00 -6.39
N GLY A 238 -2.07 -13.71 -6.67
CA GLY A 238 -0.80 -13.02 -6.63
C GLY A 238 0.21 -13.47 -7.66
N SER A 239 1.42 -12.94 -7.51
CA SER A 239 2.53 -13.21 -8.41
C SER A 239 2.87 -14.71 -8.55
N PRO A 240 2.80 -15.56 -7.50
CA PRO A 240 3.06 -17.00 -7.64
C PRO A 240 2.13 -17.71 -8.64
N HIS A 241 0.88 -17.25 -8.76
CA HIS A 241 -0.10 -17.83 -9.68
C HIS A 241 0.10 -17.40 -11.14
N LEU A 242 0.83 -16.31 -11.38
CA LEU A 242 1.07 -15.79 -12.72
C LEU A 242 2.10 -16.64 -13.47
N THR A 243 1.59 -17.68 -14.14
CA THR A 243 2.34 -18.61 -14.98
C THR A 243 1.76 -18.63 -16.39
N HIS A 244 2.60 -18.81 -17.42
CA HIS A 244 2.14 -18.90 -18.81
C HIS A 244 1.03 -19.92 -19.00
N ARG A 245 1.08 -21.07 -18.32
CA ARG A 245 0.05 -22.11 -18.41
C ARG A 245 -1.30 -21.64 -17.86
N ARG A 246 -1.30 -20.95 -16.71
CA ARG A 246 -2.55 -20.42 -16.11
C ARG A 246 -3.11 -19.28 -16.95
N VAL A 247 -2.24 -18.39 -17.43
CA VAL A 247 -2.63 -17.29 -18.33
C VAL A 247 -3.19 -17.83 -19.64
N ALA A 248 -2.54 -18.82 -20.26
CA ALA A 248 -3.02 -19.47 -21.49
C ALA A 248 -4.40 -20.10 -21.29
N ARG A 249 -4.58 -20.86 -20.20
CA ARG A 249 -5.88 -21.44 -19.85
C ARG A 249 -6.95 -20.36 -19.67
N ARG A 250 -6.64 -19.27 -18.95
CA ARG A 250 -7.58 -18.18 -18.70
C ARG A 250 -7.92 -17.39 -19.97
N ALA A 251 -6.93 -17.15 -20.82
CA ALA A 251 -7.11 -16.44 -22.07
C ALA A 251 -7.77 -17.31 -23.15
N GLU A 252 -7.98 -18.61 -22.91
CA GLU A 252 -8.41 -19.59 -23.91
C GLU A 252 -7.47 -19.64 -25.12
N LEU A 253 -6.15 -19.66 -24.83
CA LEU A 253 -5.06 -19.70 -25.81
C LEU A 253 -4.12 -20.88 -25.52
N THR A 254 -3.27 -21.22 -26.48
CA THR A 254 -2.22 -22.22 -26.28
C THR A 254 -1.06 -21.66 -25.46
N LEU A 255 -0.34 -22.54 -24.74
CA LEU A 255 0.89 -22.16 -24.04
C LEU A 255 1.92 -21.55 -25.01
N GLY A 256 2.02 -22.10 -26.23
CA GLY A 256 2.92 -21.60 -27.27
C GLY A 256 2.58 -20.16 -27.69
N THR A 257 1.30 -19.84 -27.85
CA THR A 257 0.83 -18.47 -28.18
C THR A 257 1.22 -17.48 -27.09
N VAL A 258 0.99 -17.82 -25.81
CA VAL A 258 1.32 -16.93 -24.69
C VAL A 258 2.83 -16.76 -24.56
N SER A 259 3.59 -17.86 -24.63
CA SER A 259 5.05 -17.83 -24.51
C SER A 259 5.73 -17.11 -25.67
N HIS A 260 5.15 -17.15 -26.87
CA HIS A 260 5.63 -16.37 -28.01
C HIS A 260 5.40 -14.86 -27.82
N LYS A 261 4.23 -14.47 -27.30
CA LYS A 261 3.87 -13.05 -27.09
C LYS A 261 4.56 -12.43 -25.88
N PHE A 262 4.77 -13.20 -24.82
CA PHE A 262 5.39 -12.78 -23.57
C PHE A 262 6.33 -13.90 -23.08
N PRO A 263 7.58 -13.96 -23.55
CA PRO A 263 8.53 -15.01 -23.18
C PRO A 263 8.76 -15.20 -21.67
N THR A 264 8.72 -14.13 -20.89
CA THR A 264 9.09 -14.18 -19.47
C THR A 264 7.93 -13.87 -18.53
N LYS A 265 8.04 -14.34 -17.27
CA LYS A 265 7.10 -13.96 -16.21
C LYS A 265 7.13 -12.46 -15.94
N SER A 266 8.31 -11.84 -15.98
CA SER A 266 8.47 -10.39 -15.82
C SER A 266 7.77 -9.62 -16.93
N GLU A 267 7.75 -10.13 -18.16
CA GLU A 267 6.96 -9.53 -19.24
C GLU A 267 5.45 -9.71 -19.05
N LEU A 268 4.97 -10.86 -18.55
CA LEU A 268 3.57 -11.01 -18.17
C LEU A 268 3.16 -10.06 -17.03
N LEU A 269 4.03 -9.87 -16.04
CA LEU A 269 3.84 -8.89 -14.95
C LEU A 269 3.83 -7.46 -15.50
N GLY A 270 4.77 -7.12 -16.38
CA GLY A 270 4.83 -5.82 -17.03
C GLY A 270 3.60 -5.55 -17.89
N ALA A 271 3.09 -6.55 -18.61
CA ALA A 271 1.88 -6.43 -19.42
C ALA A 271 0.62 -6.28 -18.55
N ALA A 272 0.52 -7.03 -17.45
CA ALA A 272 -0.56 -6.86 -16.47
C ALA A 272 -0.50 -5.46 -15.83
N PHE A 273 0.71 -4.96 -15.56
CA PHE A 273 0.96 -3.61 -15.09
C PHE A 273 0.51 -2.56 -16.11
N GLU A 274 0.93 -2.67 -17.37
CA GLU A 274 0.53 -1.78 -18.47
C GLU A 274 -1.00 -1.70 -18.57
N GLY A 275 -1.71 -2.82 -18.51
CA GLY A 275 -3.18 -2.83 -18.54
C GLY A 275 -3.80 -2.13 -17.32
N ALA A 276 -3.24 -2.33 -16.12
CA ALA A 276 -3.78 -1.75 -14.89
C ALA A 276 -3.49 -0.24 -14.84
N TYR A 277 -2.30 0.12 -15.31
CA TYR A 277 -1.82 1.48 -15.44
C TYR A 277 -2.54 2.24 -16.55
N SER A 278 -2.87 1.62 -17.70
CA SER A 278 -3.65 2.23 -18.78
C SER A 278 -5.03 2.66 -18.30
N VAL A 279 -5.71 1.82 -17.51
CA VAL A 279 -7.01 2.19 -16.90
C VAL A 279 -6.85 3.37 -15.93
N MET A 280 -5.71 3.48 -15.24
CA MET A 280 -5.40 4.64 -14.40
C MET A 280 -5.04 5.87 -15.25
N VAL A 281 -4.38 5.69 -16.40
CA VAL A 281 -3.95 6.72 -17.35
C VAL A 281 -5.11 7.30 -18.15
N ASP A 282 -6.05 6.48 -18.63
CA ASP A 282 -7.23 6.91 -19.38
C ASP A 282 -8.16 7.77 -18.50
N LYS A 283 -8.09 7.59 -17.17
CA LYS A 283 -8.75 8.43 -16.16
C LYS A 283 -7.94 9.69 -15.79
N LEU A 284 -6.83 9.97 -16.47
CA LEU A 284 -5.99 11.16 -16.24
C LEU A 284 -6.46 12.40 -16.99
N ASP A 285 -7.52 12.36 -17.81
CA ASP A 285 -8.09 13.60 -18.34
C ASP A 285 -8.67 14.43 -17.17
N PRO A 286 -8.04 15.57 -16.80
CA PRO A 286 -8.51 16.39 -15.69
C PRO A 286 -9.92 16.95 -15.94
N ARG A 287 -10.37 16.97 -17.21
CA ARG A 287 -11.71 17.42 -17.60
C ARG A 287 -12.80 16.40 -17.25
N SER A 288 -12.45 15.12 -17.05
CA SER A 288 -13.43 14.08 -16.72
C SER A 288 -14.10 14.31 -15.35
N PHE A 289 -13.57 15.20 -14.52
CA PHE A 289 -14.05 15.41 -13.15
C PHE A 289 -14.17 16.90 -12.76
N SER A 290 -14.14 17.83 -13.72
CA SER A 290 -14.06 19.28 -13.46
C SER A 290 -15.33 19.93 -12.87
N SER A 291 -16.25 19.14 -12.33
CA SER A 291 -17.50 19.61 -11.71
C SER A 291 -18.09 18.59 -10.71
N ALA A 292 -17.27 17.68 -10.18
CA ALA A 292 -17.77 16.68 -9.23
C ALA A 292 -18.10 17.35 -7.89
N ASP A 293 -19.34 17.16 -7.43
CA ASP A 293 -19.70 17.45 -6.05
C ASP A 293 -19.21 16.32 -5.12
N LEU A 294 -19.28 16.56 -3.81
CA LEU A 294 -18.84 15.59 -2.81
C LEU A 294 -19.58 14.25 -2.93
N ASP A 295 -20.87 14.27 -3.29
CA ASP A 295 -21.70 13.09 -3.41
C ASP A 295 -21.22 12.19 -4.56
N ALA A 296 -20.92 12.77 -5.72
CA ALA A 296 -20.35 12.05 -6.86
C ALA A 296 -19.01 11.40 -6.52
N VAL A 297 -18.16 12.09 -5.74
CA VAL A 297 -16.88 11.52 -5.28
C VAL A 297 -17.09 10.35 -4.34
N ILE A 298 -17.99 10.48 -3.36
CA ILE A 298 -18.31 9.41 -2.41
C ILE A 298 -18.85 8.17 -3.15
N HIS A 299 -19.79 8.37 -4.08
CA HIS A 299 -20.34 7.28 -4.88
C HIS A 299 -19.27 6.58 -5.73
N ALA A 300 -18.38 7.33 -6.39
CA ALA A 300 -17.29 6.73 -7.17
C ALA A 300 -16.32 5.89 -6.30
N ILE A 301 -16.08 6.31 -5.06
CA ILE A 301 -15.28 5.55 -4.08
C ILE A 301 -16.02 4.30 -3.63
N ALA A 302 -17.30 4.40 -3.29
CA ALA A 302 -18.15 3.26 -2.90
C ALA A 302 -18.27 2.20 -4.01
N ASP A 303 -18.43 2.64 -5.26
CA ASP A 303 -18.44 1.75 -6.43
C ASP A 303 -17.10 1.03 -6.62
N SER A 304 -16.00 1.73 -6.35
CA SER A 304 -14.66 1.15 -6.42
C SER A 304 -14.46 0.06 -5.35
N ILE A 305 -15.02 0.24 -4.15
CA ILE A 305 -14.95 -0.74 -3.05
C ILE A 305 -15.77 -1.99 -3.38
N SER A 306 -16.94 -1.81 -4.01
CA SER A 306 -17.79 -2.92 -4.48
C SER A 306 -17.08 -3.82 -5.50
N SER A 307 -15.97 -3.35 -6.10
CA SER A 307 -15.08 -4.13 -6.98
C SER A 307 -13.91 -4.78 -6.23
N ALA A 308 -14.16 -5.51 -5.14
CA ALA A 308 -13.15 -6.13 -4.27
C ALA A 308 -12.08 -6.96 -5.02
N THR A 309 -12.44 -7.61 -6.14
CA THR A 309 -11.48 -8.34 -6.99
C THR A 309 -10.48 -7.43 -7.69
N ARG A 310 -10.90 -6.24 -8.14
CA ARG A 310 -10.02 -5.25 -8.77
C ARG A 310 -9.08 -4.62 -7.75
N GLU A 311 -9.57 -4.40 -6.54
CA GLU A 311 -8.75 -3.91 -5.43
C GLU A 311 -7.65 -4.90 -5.07
N ARG A 312 -8.00 -6.17 -4.88
CA ARG A 312 -7.04 -7.25 -4.60
C ARG A 312 -5.99 -7.35 -5.71
N ALA A 313 -6.40 -7.30 -6.97
CA ALA A 313 -5.48 -7.29 -8.11
C ALA A 313 -4.47 -6.13 -8.05
N ARG A 314 -4.94 -4.94 -7.66
CA ARG A 314 -4.11 -3.74 -7.54
C ARG A 314 -3.14 -3.84 -6.35
N ASN A 315 -3.60 -4.32 -5.20
CA ASN A 315 -2.75 -4.53 -4.04
C ASN A 315 -1.66 -5.57 -4.33
N GLU A 316 -2.01 -6.70 -4.94
CA GLU A 316 -1.05 -7.71 -5.37
C GLU A 316 -0.01 -7.16 -6.36
N LEU A 317 -0.44 -6.25 -7.25
CA LEU A 317 0.48 -5.57 -8.16
C LEU A 317 1.48 -4.68 -7.40
N PHE A 318 1.02 -3.89 -6.43
CA PHE A 318 1.90 -3.05 -5.63
C PHE A 318 2.89 -3.88 -4.80
N LEU A 319 2.43 -4.98 -4.21
CA LEU A 319 3.29 -5.91 -3.47
C LEU A 319 4.28 -6.61 -4.40
N ALA A 320 3.89 -7.01 -5.61
CA ALA A 320 4.81 -7.56 -6.59
C ALA A 320 5.93 -6.56 -6.94
N VAL A 321 5.61 -5.28 -7.16
CA VAL A 321 6.61 -4.23 -7.40
C VAL A 321 7.51 -4.00 -6.19
N ALA A 322 6.97 -4.10 -4.97
CA ALA A 322 7.76 -3.98 -3.74
C ALA A 322 8.71 -5.16 -3.48
N ARG A 323 8.40 -6.34 -4.04
CA ARG A 323 9.19 -7.58 -3.88
C ARG A 323 10.23 -7.79 -4.96
N ASP A 324 9.89 -7.48 -6.20
CA ASP A 324 10.69 -7.83 -7.37
C ASP A 324 11.49 -6.63 -7.89
N PRO A 325 12.83 -6.61 -7.73
CA PRO A 325 13.68 -5.55 -8.26
C PRO A 325 13.56 -5.35 -9.77
N ALA A 326 13.20 -6.37 -10.54
CA ALA A 326 12.99 -6.26 -11.99
C ALA A 326 11.82 -5.33 -12.34
N LEU A 327 10.87 -5.13 -11.40
CA LEU A 327 9.72 -4.24 -11.55
C LEU A 327 9.97 -2.83 -11.00
N SER A 328 11.16 -2.53 -10.49
CA SER A 328 11.48 -1.23 -9.85
C SER A 328 11.21 0.00 -10.73
N HIS A 329 11.30 -0.15 -12.06
CA HIS A 329 10.97 0.91 -13.02
C HIS A 329 9.50 1.36 -12.94
N PHE A 330 8.58 0.46 -12.56
CA PHE A 330 7.19 0.78 -12.28
C PHE A 330 7.01 1.49 -10.94
N GLY A 331 7.86 1.21 -9.95
CA GLY A 331 7.84 1.84 -8.63
C GLY A 331 7.86 3.37 -8.73
N ARG A 332 8.69 3.93 -9.62
CA ARG A 332 8.69 5.37 -9.91
C ARG A 332 7.32 5.87 -10.38
N GLN A 333 6.71 5.21 -11.36
CA GLN A 333 5.45 5.68 -11.94
C GLN A 333 4.30 5.60 -10.95
N LEU A 334 4.22 4.51 -10.21
CA LEU A 334 3.23 4.31 -9.16
C LEU A 334 3.34 5.37 -8.07
N ARG A 335 4.56 5.69 -7.64
CA ARG A 335 4.79 6.65 -6.55
C ARG A 335 4.53 8.09 -6.98
N TYR A 336 5.04 8.51 -8.14
CA TYR A 336 5.14 9.94 -8.44
C TYR A 336 4.08 10.46 -9.42
N LEU A 337 3.36 9.58 -10.11
CA LEU A 337 2.27 9.98 -11.01
C LEU A 337 0.87 9.90 -10.40
N ARG A 338 0.74 9.28 -9.22
CA ARG A 338 -0.50 9.30 -8.44
C ARG A 338 -0.92 10.73 -8.05
N GLY A 339 -2.19 10.90 -7.69
CA GLY A 339 -2.72 12.21 -7.30
C GLY A 339 -3.07 13.18 -8.43
N ARG A 340 -3.00 12.77 -9.69
CA ARG A 340 -3.46 13.60 -10.82
C ARG A 340 -4.97 13.82 -10.81
N THR A 341 -5.72 12.72 -10.88
CA THR A 341 -7.18 12.74 -10.81
C THR A 341 -7.62 13.29 -9.45
N GLY A 342 -6.95 12.85 -8.38
CA GLY A 342 -7.18 13.34 -7.02
C GLY A 342 -7.01 14.85 -6.85
N ARG A 343 -6.00 15.47 -7.51
CA ARG A 343 -5.81 16.92 -7.48
C ARG A 343 -7.01 17.66 -8.06
N GLY A 344 -7.50 17.23 -9.23
CA GLY A 344 -8.66 17.86 -9.87
C GLY A 344 -9.91 17.77 -9.00
N LEU A 345 -10.16 16.59 -8.44
CA LEU A 345 -11.27 16.37 -7.51
C LEU A 345 -11.17 17.25 -6.26
N LEU A 346 -10.02 17.24 -5.58
CA LEU A 346 -9.82 18.08 -4.39
C LEU A 346 -9.97 19.57 -4.74
N GLN A 347 -9.46 20.01 -5.90
CA GLN A 347 -9.62 21.38 -6.36
C GLN A 347 -11.10 21.76 -6.56
N SER A 348 -11.91 20.86 -7.12
CA SER A 348 -13.36 21.07 -7.27
C SER A 348 -14.06 21.16 -5.91
N LEU A 349 -13.66 20.35 -4.93
CA LEU A 349 -14.26 20.36 -3.59
C LEU A 349 -13.88 21.59 -2.76
N VAL A 350 -12.62 22.04 -2.85
CA VAL A 350 -12.12 23.22 -2.12
C VAL A 350 -12.51 24.54 -2.82
N GLY A 351 -12.85 24.49 -4.11
CA GLY A 351 -13.22 25.67 -4.88
C GLY A 351 -12.02 26.53 -5.30
N SER A 352 -12.29 27.73 -5.81
CA SER A 352 -11.28 28.60 -6.45
C SER A 352 -10.46 29.48 -5.50
N GLN A 353 -10.74 29.44 -4.19
CA GLN A 353 -10.08 30.29 -3.20
C GLN A 353 -8.61 29.95 -2.98
N ARG A 354 -8.20 28.72 -3.32
CA ARG A 354 -6.84 28.20 -3.18
C ARG A 354 -6.50 27.32 -4.37
N THR A 355 -5.25 27.36 -4.80
CA THR A 355 -4.74 26.37 -5.76
C THR A 355 -4.18 25.16 -5.04
N ILE A 356 -4.71 23.98 -5.34
CA ILE A 356 -4.21 22.69 -4.85
C ILE A 356 -2.96 22.32 -5.62
N THR A 357 -1.86 22.02 -4.91
CA THR A 357 -0.58 21.60 -5.50
C THR A 357 -0.60 20.14 -5.96
N ALA A 358 0.44 19.72 -6.70
CA ALA A 358 0.57 18.31 -7.11
C ALA A 358 0.80 17.37 -5.91
N THR A 359 1.52 17.82 -4.89
CA THR A 359 1.77 17.02 -3.68
C THR A 359 0.51 16.86 -2.84
N GLU A 360 -0.30 17.90 -2.72
CA GLU A 360 -1.62 17.81 -2.07
C GLU A 360 -2.56 16.86 -2.81
N GLY A 361 -2.55 16.89 -4.15
CA GLY A 361 -3.28 15.89 -4.94
C GLY A 361 -2.84 14.46 -4.67
N ALA A 362 -1.55 14.24 -4.40
CA ALA A 362 -1.05 12.92 -4.00
C ALA A 362 -1.50 12.52 -2.59
N LEU A 363 -1.44 13.43 -1.60
CA LEU A 363 -1.98 13.16 -0.27
C LEU A 363 -3.48 12.82 -0.32
N PHE A 364 -4.25 13.54 -1.14
CA PHE A 364 -5.68 13.27 -1.32
C PHE A 364 -5.92 11.89 -1.94
N SER A 365 -5.09 11.51 -2.91
CA SER A 365 -5.09 10.16 -3.48
C SER A 365 -4.74 9.11 -2.43
N ASP A 366 -3.80 9.38 -1.55
CA ASP A 366 -3.37 8.46 -0.49
C ASP A 366 -4.48 8.28 0.55
N PHE A 367 -5.15 9.36 0.94
CA PHE A 367 -6.35 9.35 1.77
C PHE A 367 -7.48 8.53 1.14
N SER A 368 -7.80 8.81 -0.13
CA SER A 368 -8.90 8.16 -0.85
C SER A 368 -8.66 6.66 -1.03
N LEU A 369 -7.42 6.27 -1.36
CA LEU A 369 -7.02 4.87 -1.45
C LEU A 369 -7.07 4.19 -0.07
N GLY A 370 -6.70 4.90 0.98
CA GLY A 370 -6.83 4.41 2.36
C GLY A 370 -8.27 4.13 2.76
N GLN A 371 -9.24 4.94 2.32
CA GLN A 371 -10.67 4.65 2.48
C GLN A 371 -11.04 3.35 1.78
N ILE A 372 -10.66 3.23 0.50
CA ILE A 372 -11.02 2.08 -0.33
C ILE A 372 -10.50 0.80 0.32
N ARG A 373 -9.23 0.78 0.75
CA ARG A 373 -8.64 -0.39 1.41
C ARG A 373 -9.36 -0.72 2.72
N ARG A 374 -9.61 0.27 3.58
CA ARG A 374 -10.25 0.07 4.89
C ARG A 374 -11.67 -0.50 4.76
N HIS A 375 -12.44 -0.01 3.80
CA HIS A 375 -13.83 -0.41 3.62
C HIS A 375 -13.99 -1.66 2.75
N ALA A 376 -13.01 -1.96 1.89
CA ALA A 376 -12.92 -3.26 1.23
C ALA A 376 -12.60 -4.39 2.22
N LEU A 377 -11.78 -4.10 3.24
CA LEU A 377 -11.42 -5.06 4.28
C LEU A 377 -12.52 -5.31 5.31
N PHE A 378 -13.27 -4.27 5.69
CA PHE A 378 -14.39 -4.41 6.61
C PHE A 378 -15.61 -3.68 6.03
N PRO A 379 -16.35 -4.36 5.14
CA PRO A 379 -17.56 -3.82 4.55
C PRO A 379 -18.58 -3.45 5.63
N SER A 380 -19.23 -2.30 5.45
CA SER A 380 -20.28 -1.79 6.33
C SER A 380 -21.56 -1.56 5.54
N TYR A 381 -22.72 -1.72 6.18
CA TYR A 381 -24.01 -1.38 5.55
C TYR A 381 -24.13 0.13 5.28
N ASP A 382 -23.44 0.97 6.05
CA ASP A 382 -23.39 2.44 5.87
C ASP A 382 -22.00 2.91 5.42
N ILE A 383 -21.48 2.30 4.34
CA ILE A 383 -20.18 2.64 3.78
C ILE A 383 -20.11 4.11 3.30
N CYS A 384 -21.18 4.61 2.67
CA CYS A 384 -21.24 5.98 2.17
C CYS A 384 -21.25 7.01 3.30
N GLY A 385 -21.98 6.75 4.39
CA GLY A 385 -21.99 7.63 5.56
C GLY A 385 -20.61 7.71 6.23
N GLN A 386 -19.90 6.58 6.36
CA GLN A 386 -18.55 6.55 6.91
C GLN A 386 -17.54 7.29 6.03
N ILE A 387 -17.56 7.06 4.71
CA ILE A 387 -16.70 7.79 3.76
C ILE A 387 -17.00 9.29 3.86
N ARG A 388 -18.29 9.68 3.88
CA ARG A 388 -18.69 11.08 3.99
C ARG A 388 -18.14 11.75 5.24
N ALA A 389 -18.24 11.12 6.41
CA ALA A 389 -17.75 11.68 7.65
C ALA A 389 -16.26 12.01 7.59
N GLU A 390 -15.44 11.07 7.08
CA GLU A 390 -14.00 11.27 6.95
C GLU A 390 -13.65 12.34 5.88
N PHE A 391 -14.45 12.47 4.82
CA PHE A 391 -14.29 13.54 3.83
C PHE A 391 -14.63 14.93 4.40
N VAL A 392 -15.68 15.02 5.22
CA VAL A 392 -16.04 16.28 5.91
C VAL A 392 -14.91 16.71 6.83
N GLU A 393 -14.33 15.78 7.60
CA GLU A 393 -13.15 16.06 8.43
C GLU A 393 -11.96 16.54 7.60
N LEU A 394 -11.70 15.93 6.44
CA LEU A 394 -10.63 16.35 5.54
C LEU A 394 -10.86 17.76 4.98
N LEU A 395 -12.07 18.05 4.48
CA LEU A 395 -12.39 19.34 3.89
C LEU A 395 -12.36 20.47 4.93
N ALA A 396 -12.73 20.19 6.18
CA ALA A 396 -12.62 21.14 7.29
C ALA A 396 -11.18 21.61 7.53
N LEU A 397 -10.15 20.88 7.09
CA LEU A 397 -8.75 21.35 7.17
C LEU A 397 -8.44 22.51 6.21
N PHE A 398 -9.24 22.68 5.15
CA PHE A 398 -9.06 23.72 4.14
C PHE A 398 -9.88 24.98 4.42
N GLU A 399 -10.88 24.90 5.30
CA GLU A 399 -11.75 26.01 5.69
C GLU A 399 -11.19 26.82 6.87
N ARG A 400 -10.20 26.29 7.59
CA ARG A 400 -9.64 26.95 8.78
C ARG A 400 -8.86 28.20 8.37
N PRO A 401 -9.20 29.39 8.91
CA PRO A 401 -8.38 30.57 8.72
C PRO A 401 -7.00 30.32 9.33
N SER A 402 -5.97 30.89 8.70
CA SER A 402 -4.62 30.89 9.27
C SER A 402 -4.70 31.52 10.67
N PRO A 403 -4.05 30.97 11.70
CA PRO A 403 -4.08 31.56 13.04
C PRO A 403 -3.51 32.98 13.11
N ASP A 404 -2.87 33.46 12.04
CA ASP A 404 -2.35 34.83 11.87
C ASP A 404 -3.17 35.69 10.87
N ALA A 405 -4.42 35.32 10.56
CA ALA A 405 -5.32 36.10 9.67
C ALA A 405 -6.29 37.02 10.43
#